data_AF-A0A8T4XNZ4-F1
#
_entry.id   AF-A0A8T4XNZ4-F1
#
_cell.length_a   1.000
_cell.length_b   1.000
_cell.length_c   1.000
_cell.angle_alpha   90.00
_cell.angle_beta   90.00
_cell.angle_gamma   90.00
#
_symmetry.space_group_name_H-M   'P 1'
#
loop_
_entity.id
_entity.type
_entity.pdbx_description
1 polymer ?
#
loop_
_entity_poly.entity_id
_entity_poly.type
_entity_poly.pdbx_seq_one_letter_code
_entity_poly.pdbx_strand_id
1 'polypeptide(L)'
;MAEANRPGIYRRILREKCHIRVALTQANRTDYDLDLLILLMPLDTYAAVRTKRMIEERSTNLGEKVKTLDDYLDLTKKGLERWKAEGVVGIKMTSRPYGTLTAAKP
;
A
#
# COMPACT_ATOMS: atom_id res chain seq x y z
N MET A 1 -14.51 -21.33 -15.39
CA MET A 1 -13.84 -20.36 -14.48
C MET A 1 -14.66 -19.08 -14.32
N ALA A 2 -14.99 -18.36 -15.40
CA ALA A 2 -15.71 -17.08 -15.30
C ALA A 2 -17.11 -17.17 -14.65
N GLU A 3 -17.82 -18.29 -14.81
CA GLU A 3 -19.19 -18.47 -14.29
C GLU A 3 -19.30 -18.35 -12.75
N ALA A 4 -18.21 -18.65 -12.04
CA ALA A 4 -18.14 -18.56 -10.58
C ALA A 4 -17.90 -17.13 -10.07
N ASN A 5 -17.48 -16.18 -10.93
CA ASN A 5 -17.18 -14.79 -10.55
C ASN A 5 -18.45 -13.97 -10.33
N ARG A 6 -19.25 -14.38 -9.35
CA ARG A 6 -20.51 -13.72 -8.97
C ARG A 6 -20.30 -12.90 -7.69
N PRO A 7 -21.04 -11.80 -7.50
CA PRO A 7 -21.04 -11.06 -6.24
C PRO A 7 -21.20 -12.00 -5.04
N GLY A 8 -20.40 -11.78 -3.99
CA GLY A 8 -20.41 -12.61 -2.79
C GLY A 8 -19.46 -13.83 -2.81
N ILE A 9 -18.76 -14.12 -3.92
CA ILE A 9 -17.81 -15.24 -3.98
C ILE A 9 -16.75 -15.20 -2.88
N TYR A 10 -16.19 -14.03 -2.56
CA TYR A 10 -15.18 -13.90 -1.51
C TYR A 10 -15.71 -14.26 -0.13
N ARG A 11 -16.95 -13.86 0.20
CA ARG A 11 -17.60 -14.25 1.46
C ARG A 11 -17.82 -15.76 1.53
N ARG A 12 -18.38 -16.35 0.47
CA ARG A 12 -18.63 -17.79 0.39
C ARG A 12 -17.35 -18.61 0.56
N ILE A 13 -16.28 -18.22 -0.11
CA ILE A 13 -15.03 -18.99 -0.06
C ILE A 13 -14.26 -18.67 1.21
N LEU A 14 -13.90 -17.41 1.45
CA LEU A 14 -12.99 -17.04 2.54
C LEU A 14 -13.67 -17.16 3.90
N ARG A 15 -14.89 -16.62 4.06
CA ARG A 15 -15.57 -16.58 5.36
C ARG A 15 -16.30 -17.89 5.68
N GLU A 16 -17.12 -18.39 4.76
CA GLU A 16 -17.99 -19.54 5.03
C GLU A 16 -17.25 -20.88 4.93
N LYS A 17 -16.47 -21.11 3.87
CA LYS A 17 -15.75 -22.38 3.68
C LYS A 17 -14.40 -22.44 4.39
N CYS A 18 -13.64 -21.35 4.38
CA CYS A 18 -12.29 -21.31 4.95
C CYS A 18 -12.26 -20.75 6.38
N HIS A 19 -13.39 -20.27 6.92
CA HIS A 19 -13.48 -19.69 8.26
C HIS A 19 -12.50 -18.53 8.53
N ILE A 20 -12.09 -17.80 7.49
CA ILE A 20 -11.23 -16.63 7.61
C ILE A 20 -12.03 -15.48 8.19
N ARG A 21 -11.61 -14.97 9.36
CA ARG A 21 -12.24 -13.81 9.99
C ARG A 21 -11.98 -12.53 9.20
N VAL A 22 -10.73 -12.26 8.86
CA VAL A 22 -10.28 -11.07 8.12
C VAL A 22 -9.17 -11.48 7.16
N ALA A 23 -9.18 -10.92 5.96
CA ALA A 23 -8.08 -10.98 5.01
C ALA A 23 -7.48 -9.58 4.82
N LEU A 24 -6.16 -9.47 4.98
CA LEU A 24 -5.43 -8.23 4.75
C LEU A 24 -5.05 -8.12 3.26
N THR A 25 -5.63 -7.14 2.56
CA THR A 25 -5.48 -6.97 1.11
C THR A 25 -4.64 -5.75 0.77
N GLN A 26 -3.72 -5.92 -0.19
CA GLN A 26 -3.04 -4.81 -0.85
C GLN A 26 -3.57 -4.69 -2.27
N ALA A 27 -4.56 -3.83 -2.51
CA ALA A 27 -5.21 -3.69 -3.81
C ALA A 27 -5.11 -2.29 -4.43
N ASN A 28 -4.34 -1.37 -3.82
CA ASN A 28 -4.17 0.02 -4.27
C ASN A 28 -5.50 0.75 -4.56
N ARG A 29 -6.59 0.34 -3.91
CA ARG A 29 -7.93 0.92 -3.98
C ARG A 29 -8.62 0.69 -2.63
N THR A 30 -9.57 1.54 -2.29
CA THR A 30 -10.19 1.61 -0.96
C THR A 30 -11.71 1.46 -0.97
N ASP A 31 -12.29 1.16 -2.13
CA ASP A 31 -13.72 1.12 -2.41
C ASP A 31 -14.30 -0.32 -2.41
N TYR A 32 -14.10 -1.08 -1.32
CA TYR A 32 -14.70 -2.41 -1.17
C TYR A 32 -15.04 -2.75 0.30
N ASP A 33 -15.80 -3.84 0.50
CA ASP A 33 -16.29 -4.29 1.81
C ASP A 33 -15.14 -4.55 2.81
N LEU A 34 -15.03 -3.65 3.79
CA LEU A 34 -13.97 -3.61 4.78
C LEU A 34 -14.20 -4.55 5.98
N ASP A 35 -15.29 -5.31 6.05
CA ASP A 35 -15.44 -6.29 7.14
C ASP A 35 -14.55 -7.52 6.92
N LEU A 36 -14.49 -8.01 5.68
CA LEU A 36 -13.72 -9.20 5.32
C LEU A 36 -12.37 -8.87 4.68
N LEU A 37 -12.30 -7.82 3.86
CA LEU A 37 -11.12 -7.46 3.07
C LEU A 37 -10.55 -6.14 3.58
N ILE A 38 -9.73 -6.21 4.62
CA ILE A 38 -9.17 -5.02 5.28
C ILE A 38 -7.88 -4.57 4.58
N LEU A 39 -7.73 -3.27 4.39
CA LEU A 39 -6.69 -2.66 3.56
C LEU A 39 -5.32 -2.57 4.24
N LEU A 40 -4.28 -2.94 3.50
CA LEU A 40 -2.89 -2.56 3.73
C LEU A 40 -2.34 -1.79 2.53
N MET A 41 -1.50 -0.78 2.80
CA MET A 41 -0.84 -0.01 1.75
C MET A 41 0.67 -0.28 1.69
N PRO A 42 1.29 -0.27 0.49
CA PRO A 42 2.72 -0.55 0.38
C PRO A 42 3.58 0.64 0.82
N LEU A 43 4.52 0.42 1.75
CA LEU A 43 5.47 1.44 2.24
C LEU A 43 6.27 2.07 1.11
N ASP A 44 6.60 1.27 0.10
CA ASP A 44 7.39 1.65 -1.07
C ASP A 44 6.76 2.85 -1.81
N THR A 45 5.45 3.07 -1.65
CA THR A 45 4.77 4.28 -2.16
C THR A 45 5.38 5.56 -1.65
N TYR A 46 5.99 5.62 -0.46
CA TYR A 46 6.66 6.83 0.02
C TYR A 46 8.16 6.63 0.26
N ALA A 47 8.59 5.41 0.59
CA ALA A 47 9.98 5.12 0.93
C ALA A 47 10.87 4.77 -0.28
N ALA A 48 10.31 4.25 -1.37
CA ALA A 48 11.08 3.79 -2.54
C ALA A 48 11.07 4.82 -3.68
N VAL A 49 11.41 6.08 -3.37
CA VAL A 49 11.48 7.16 -4.38
C VAL A 49 12.73 6.99 -5.24
N ARG A 50 12.55 6.86 -6.56
CA ARG A 50 13.67 6.67 -7.50
C ARG A 50 13.80 7.79 -8.53
N THR A 51 12.77 8.60 -8.70
CA THR A 51 12.76 9.66 -9.70
C THR A 51 12.02 10.89 -9.18
N LYS A 52 12.41 12.06 -9.70
CA LYS A 52 11.72 13.33 -9.44
C LYS A 52 10.24 13.27 -9.83
N ARG A 53 9.92 12.63 -10.94
CA ARG A 53 8.55 12.44 -11.44
C ARG A 53 7.63 11.79 -10.41
N MET A 54 8.12 10.79 -9.66
CA MET A 54 7.32 10.16 -8.60
C MET A 54 6.92 11.16 -7.50
N ILE A 55 7.82 12.08 -7.16
CA ILE A 55 7.54 13.16 -6.20
C ILE A 55 6.49 14.11 -6.79
N GLU A 56 6.67 14.55 -8.03
CA GLU A 56 5.76 15.48 -8.71
C GLU A 56 4.33 14.92 -8.85
N GLU A 57 4.19 13.64 -9.21
CA GLU A 57 2.89 12.96 -9.29
C GLU A 57 2.20 12.92 -7.93
N ARG A 58 2.92 12.60 -6.85
CA ARG A 58 2.37 12.60 -5.49
C ARG A 58 2.02 14.00 -5.00
N SER A 59 2.87 14.97 -5.31
CA SER A 59 2.68 16.39 -5.00
C SER A 59 1.37 16.87 -5.64
N THR A 60 1.16 16.54 -6.91
CA THR A 60 -0.07 16.85 -7.64
C THR A 60 -1.27 16.15 -7.03
N ASN A 61 -1.18 14.85 -6.77
CA ASN A 61 -2.28 14.03 -6.23
C ASN A 61 -2.73 14.45 -4.82
N LEU A 62 -1.83 15.03 -4.03
CA LEU A 62 -2.10 15.49 -2.66
C LEU A 62 -2.21 17.01 -2.53
N GLY A 63 -2.06 17.74 -3.65
CA GLY A 63 -2.13 19.20 -3.68
C GLY A 63 -1.01 19.88 -2.87
N GLU A 64 0.17 19.26 -2.83
CA GLU A 64 1.35 19.76 -2.12
C GLU A 64 2.39 20.34 -3.07
N LYS A 65 3.38 21.06 -2.53
CA LYS A 65 4.59 21.49 -3.26
C LYS A 65 5.81 20.97 -2.53
N VAL A 66 6.70 20.27 -3.25
CA VAL A 66 7.92 19.70 -2.67
C VAL A 66 9.16 20.36 -3.28
N LYS A 67 9.97 20.99 -2.44
CA LYS A 67 11.28 21.58 -2.79
C LYS A 67 12.40 21.08 -1.88
N THR A 68 12.07 20.67 -0.66
CA THR A 68 13.00 20.17 0.35
C THR A 68 12.66 18.74 0.76
N LEU A 69 13.55 18.13 1.55
CA LEU A 69 13.25 16.84 2.19
C LEU A 69 12.10 16.98 3.20
N ASP A 70 12.07 18.07 3.97
CA ASP A 70 11.02 18.30 4.97
C ASP A 70 9.65 18.43 4.29
N ASP A 71 9.56 19.14 3.16
CA ASP A 71 8.34 19.21 2.37
C ASP A 71 7.87 17.81 1.92
N TYR A 72 8.83 16.93 1.58
CA TYR A 72 8.52 15.55 1.19
C TYR A 72 8.04 14.69 2.37
N LEU A 73 8.57 14.92 3.57
CA LEU A 73 8.10 14.27 4.80
C LEU A 73 6.67 14.72 5.14
N ASP A 74 6.36 16.01 4.99
CA ASP A 74 5.01 16.55 5.18
C ASP A 74 4.02 15.98 4.16
N LEU A 75 4.42 15.93 2.88
CA LEU A 75 3.65 15.25 1.84
C LEU A 75 3.38 13.78 2.21
N THR A 76 4.40 13.07 2.69
CA THR A 76 4.29 11.67 3.09
C THR A 76 3.30 11.52 4.23
N LYS A 77 3.40 12.36 5.27
CA LYS A 77 2.48 12.37 6.41
C LYS A 77 1.04 12.60 5.96
N LYS A 78 0.79 13.59 5.09
CA LYS A 78 -0.54 13.85 4.52
C LYS A 78 -1.08 12.64 3.76
N GLY A 79 -0.22 11.97 3.00
CA GLY A 79 -0.54 10.73 2.30
C GLY A 79 -0.95 9.59 3.25
N LEU A 80 -0.25 9.42 4.36
CA LEU A 80 -0.57 8.43 5.39
C LEU A 80 -1.86 8.75 6.13
N GLU A 81 -2.12 10.02 6.45
CA GLU A 81 -3.39 10.45 7.07
C GLU A 81 -4.58 10.20 6.14
N ARG A 82 -4.41 10.43 4.83
CA ARG A 82 -5.43 10.08 3.83
C ARG A 82 -5.73 8.58 3.85
N TRP A 83 -4.70 7.72 3.83
CA TRP A 83 -4.90 6.27 3.91
C TRP A 83 -5.65 5.85 5.18
N LYS A 84 -5.27 6.43 6.32
CA LYS A 84 -5.94 6.18 7.60
C LYS A 84 -7.42 6.59 7.55
N ALA A 85 -7.73 7.74 6.96
CA ALA A 85 -9.10 8.21 6.77
C ALA A 85 -9.91 7.30 5.81
N GLU A 86 -9.25 6.66 4.85
CA GLU A 86 -9.84 5.69 3.92
C GLU A 86 -9.96 4.26 4.51
N GLY A 87 -9.63 4.06 5.79
CA GLY A 87 -9.79 2.77 6.48
C GLY A 87 -8.61 1.80 6.36
N VAL A 88 -7.44 2.28 5.91
CA VAL A 88 -6.20 1.49 5.91
C VAL A 88 -5.74 1.22 7.33
N VAL A 89 -5.50 -0.05 7.66
CA VAL A 89 -5.12 -0.45 9.03
C VAL A 89 -3.63 -0.70 9.21
N GLY A 90 -2.86 -0.69 8.12
CA GLY A 90 -1.44 -0.96 8.20
C GLY A 90 -0.68 -0.77 6.90
N ILE A 91 0.62 -0.96 7.01
CA ILE A 91 1.57 -0.80 5.91
C ILE A 91 2.30 -2.12 5.68
N LYS A 92 2.44 -2.51 4.42
CA LYS A 92 3.24 -3.67 4.00
C LYS A 92 4.60 -3.20 3.50
N MET A 93 5.66 -3.80 4.00
CA MET A 93 7.04 -3.53 3.57
C MET A 93 7.73 -4.82 3.13
N THR A 94 8.63 -4.70 2.14
CA THR A 94 9.58 -5.77 1.83
C THR A 94 10.85 -5.54 2.63
N SER A 95 11.20 -6.47 3.50
CA SER A 95 12.54 -6.50 4.09
C SER A 95 13.44 -7.32 3.19
N ARG A 96 14.58 -6.74 2.77
CA ARG A 96 15.65 -7.47 2.10
C ARG A 96 16.84 -7.49 3.05
N PRO A 97 17.47 -8.66 3.28
CA PRO A 97 18.72 -8.67 4.03
C PRO A 97 19.72 -7.74 3.34
N TYR A 98 20.52 -7.03 4.14
CA TYR A 98 21.69 -6.34 3.61
C TYR A 98 22.54 -7.39 2.88
N GLY A 99 22.84 -7.16 1.59
CA GLY A 99 23.73 -8.05 0.86
C GLY A 99 25.04 -8.18 1.63
N THR A 100 25.62 -9.38 1.67
CA THR A 100 27.00 -9.53 2.13
C THR A 100 27.87 -8.61 1.28
N LEU A 101 28.68 -7.78 1.94
CA LEU A 101 29.74 -7.03 1.27
C LEU A 101 30.68 -8.05 0.63
N THR A 102 30.45 -8.41 -0.63
CA THR A 102 31.47 -9.12 -1.39
C THR A 102 32.56 -8.10 -1.63
N ALA A 103 33.70 -8.28 -0.95
CA ALA A 103 34.90 -7.50 -1.16
C ALA A 103 35.11 -7.33 -2.67
N ALA A 104 35.27 -6.08 -3.11
CA ALA A 104 35.66 -5.78 -4.48
C ALA A 104 36.91 -6.62 -4.79
N LYS A 105 36.83 -7.45 -5.85
CA LYS A 105 38.02 -8.12 -6.35
C LYS A 105 39.03 -7.04 -6.81
N PRO A 106 40.33 -7.24 -6.54
CA PRO A 106 41.37 -6.26 -6.84
C PRO A 106 41.43 -5.89 -8.32
#